data_AF-A0A9W9KBZ7-F1
#
_entry.id   AF-A0A9W9KBZ7-F1
#
_cell.length_a   1.000
_cell.length_b   1.000
_cell.length_c   1.000
_cell.angle_alpha   90.00
_cell.angle_beta   90.00
_cell.angle_gamma   90.00
#
_symmetry.space_group_name_H-M   'P 1'
#
loop_
_entity.id
_entity.type
_entity.pdbx_description
1 polymer ?
#
loop_
_entity_poly.entity_id
_entity_poly.type
_entity_poly.pdbx_seq_one_letter_code
_entity_poly.pdbx_strand_id
1 'polypeptide(L)'
;MTSHKRPRQVTLSSEETHSDDPLDDTDSEWERITEDPVKRVAFERKCIEDELTDQKRVILLQENPSRRSHCRFWDCVPRKLNGEPNIKSAFRFNVKDLSGRYYEPNKYYHVSCMEQIFPDLSSLVEREVLHMEGGVTQLTSACWQISQFHNAIEDWFRFKGRTFEVDIYDRFRRAHAKWDRKDSTVEINHQLGDHEGSRQDCEKCEEVPDEPLRKDYFPEEPRSSLLSEVLASVVGVGHLDGLDGDSNARRCKKIRRS
;
A
#
# COMPACT_ATOMS: atom_id res chain seq x y z
N MET A 1 -14.71 -30.80 85.15
CA MET A 1 -16.05 -31.25 84.71
C MET A 1 -16.96 -30.01 84.68
N THR A 2 -17.70 -29.81 83.57
CA THR A 2 -18.88 -28.92 83.36
C THR A 2 -18.75 -27.44 83.81
N SER A 3 -18.48 -26.47 82.92
CA SER A 3 -19.40 -25.80 81.95
C SER A 3 -20.59 -25.09 82.62
N HIS A 4 -20.65 -23.75 82.50
CA HIS A 4 -21.87 -23.03 82.11
C HIS A 4 -21.55 -21.66 81.46
N LYS A 5 -22.13 -21.47 80.28
CA LYS A 5 -22.03 -20.35 79.33
C LYS A 5 -22.81 -19.10 79.79
N ARG A 6 -22.34 -17.91 79.39
CA ARG A 6 -23.16 -16.71 79.14
C ARG A 6 -22.80 -16.10 77.78
N PRO A 7 -23.76 -15.57 76.99
CA PRO A 7 -23.51 -15.09 75.64
C PRO A 7 -23.13 -13.59 75.60
N ARG A 8 -22.22 -13.23 74.69
CA ARG A 8 -21.91 -11.84 74.30
C ARG A 8 -22.89 -11.40 73.21
N GLN A 9 -23.72 -10.40 73.50
CA GLN A 9 -24.33 -9.54 72.48
C GLN A 9 -23.37 -8.36 72.23
N VAL A 10 -22.95 -8.21 70.97
CA VAL A 10 -22.24 -7.03 70.48
C VAL A 10 -23.28 -6.17 69.79
N THR A 11 -23.53 -5.00 70.34
CA THR A 11 -24.28 -3.92 69.69
C THR A 11 -23.27 -2.81 69.42
N LEU A 12 -22.92 -2.59 68.17
CA LEU A 12 -22.25 -1.37 67.72
C LEU A 12 -22.99 -0.90 66.47
N SER A 13 -23.70 0.21 66.66
CA SER A 13 -24.37 1.02 65.65
C SER A 13 -23.69 2.38 65.68
N SER A 14 -23.09 2.80 64.57
CA SER A 14 -23.38 4.12 63.97
C SER A 14 -22.68 4.20 62.63
N GLU A 15 -23.46 4.61 61.66
CA GLU A 15 -23.16 4.86 60.26
C GLU A 15 -22.01 5.89 60.09
N GLU A 16 -21.02 5.54 59.28
CA GLU A 16 -20.25 6.53 58.51
C GLU A 16 -20.42 6.19 57.03
N THR A 17 -21.34 6.92 56.43
CA THR A 17 -21.63 6.98 54.99
C THR A 17 -20.34 7.21 54.23
N HIS A 18 -19.76 6.14 53.71
CA HIS A 18 -18.69 6.23 52.71
C HIS A 18 -19.35 6.70 51.43
N SER A 19 -19.02 7.93 51.04
CA SER A 19 -19.39 8.50 49.75
C SER A 19 -18.96 7.54 48.64
N ASP A 20 -19.92 7.07 47.86
CA ASP A 20 -19.69 6.27 46.66
C ASP A 20 -18.73 7.01 45.73
N ASP A 21 -17.62 6.33 45.42
CA ASP A 21 -16.71 6.69 44.34
C ASP A 21 -17.49 6.81 43.02
N PRO A 22 -17.09 7.74 42.12
CA PRO A 22 -17.73 7.85 40.82
C PRO A 22 -17.45 6.57 40.02
N LEU A 23 -18.54 5.86 39.70
CA LEU A 23 -18.53 4.71 38.81
C LEU A 23 -17.77 5.06 37.53
N ASP A 24 -16.72 4.27 37.31
CA ASP A 24 -15.85 4.25 36.16
C ASP A 24 -16.67 3.92 34.88
N ASP A 25 -17.13 4.97 34.21
CA ASP A 25 -17.90 4.90 32.94
C ASP A 25 -16.98 4.55 31.74
N THR A 26 -15.69 4.26 31.97
CA THR A 26 -14.74 3.97 30.88
C THR A 26 -14.83 2.54 30.38
N ASP A 27 -15.18 1.57 31.24
CA ASP A 27 -15.30 0.15 30.85
C ASP A 27 -16.43 -0.09 29.83
N SER A 28 -17.52 0.68 29.87
CA SER A 28 -18.66 0.52 28.94
C SER A 28 -18.36 1.02 27.52
N GLU A 29 -17.45 1.97 27.35
CA GLU A 29 -17.09 2.50 26.03
C GLU A 29 -16.17 1.54 25.26
N TRP A 30 -15.20 0.93 25.95
CA TRP A 30 -14.29 -0.06 25.36
C TRP A 30 -15.01 -1.34 24.91
N GLU A 31 -16.01 -1.80 25.66
CA GLU A 31 -16.85 -2.93 25.27
C GLU A 31 -17.70 -2.59 24.02
N ARG A 32 -18.27 -1.39 23.95
CA ARG A 32 -19.06 -0.95 22.78
C ARG A 32 -18.23 -0.76 21.52
N ILE A 33 -16.97 -0.32 21.65
CA ILE A 33 -16.03 -0.24 20.52
C ILE A 33 -15.66 -1.65 20.08
N THR A 34 -15.37 -2.56 21.01
CA THR A 34 -14.98 -3.93 20.68
C THR A 34 -16.12 -4.79 20.13
N GLU A 35 -17.39 -4.39 20.21
CA GLU A 35 -18.50 -5.13 19.59
C GLU A 35 -18.91 -4.62 18.20
N ASP A 36 -18.75 -3.33 17.91
CA ASP A 36 -19.20 -2.70 16.65
C ASP A 36 -18.03 -2.50 15.65
N PRO A 37 -17.99 -3.22 14.52
CA PRO A 37 -16.93 -3.09 13.52
C PRO A 37 -16.74 -1.65 13.00
N VAL A 38 -17.81 -0.87 12.88
CA VAL A 38 -17.72 0.51 12.40
C VAL A 38 -17.00 1.39 13.42
N LYS A 39 -17.30 1.20 14.72
CA LYS A 39 -16.62 1.92 15.79
C LYS A 39 -15.16 1.50 15.91
N ARG A 40 -14.82 0.23 15.69
CA ARG A 40 -13.42 -0.22 15.66
C ARG A 40 -12.62 0.45 14.55
N VAL A 41 -13.16 0.48 13.33
CA VAL A 41 -12.52 1.14 12.19
C VAL A 41 -12.32 2.63 12.47
N ALA A 42 -13.33 3.31 13.03
CA ALA A 42 -13.23 4.72 13.39
C ALA A 42 -12.19 4.97 14.50
N PHE A 43 -12.14 4.10 15.51
CA PHE A 43 -11.14 4.16 16.57
C PHE A 43 -9.73 3.96 16.02
N GLU A 44 -9.53 2.94 15.19
CA GLU A 44 -8.23 2.64 14.57
C GLU A 44 -7.77 3.77 13.65
N ARG A 45 -8.69 4.34 12.85
CA ARG A 45 -8.44 5.55 12.06
C ARG A 45 -7.92 6.67 12.95
N LYS A 46 -8.63 6.97 14.04
CA LYS A 46 -8.26 8.04 14.98
C LYS A 46 -6.87 7.80 15.58
N CYS A 47 -6.57 6.58 16.02
CA CYS A 47 -5.24 6.26 16.55
C CYS A 47 -4.13 6.49 15.52
N ILE A 48 -4.34 6.09 14.26
CA ILE A 48 -3.36 6.33 13.20
C ILE A 48 -3.27 7.84 12.89
N GLU A 49 -4.38 8.56 12.83
CA GLU A 49 -4.38 10.02 12.60
C GLU A 49 -3.65 10.80 13.68
N ASP A 50 -3.83 10.43 14.95
CA ASP A 50 -3.11 11.02 16.08
C ASP A 50 -1.59 10.80 15.92
N GLU A 51 -1.17 9.61 15.49
CA GLU A 51 0.24 9.30 15.20
C GLU A 51 0.82 10.10 14.03
N LEU A 52 0.01 10.44 13.01
CA LEU A 52 0.43 11.22 11.85
C LEU A 52 0.46 12.73 12.12
N THR A 53 -0.42 13.22 12.99
CA THR A 53 -0.59 14.65 13.28
C THR A 53 0.66 15.27 13.92
N ASP A 54 1.35 14.50 14.76
CA ASP A 54 2.60 14.93 15.39
C ASP A 54 3.80 15.01 14.41
N GLN A 55 3.61 14.71 13.12
CA GLN A 55 4.65 14.57 12.08
C GLN A 55 5.78 13.59 12.44
N LYS A 56 5.59 12.79 13.50
CA LYS A 56 6.54 11.75 13.90
C LYS A 56 6.48 10.59 12.93
N ARG A 57 5.35 10.36 12.28
CA ARG A 57 5.13 9.19 11.42
C ARG A 57 4.58 9.56 10.06
N VAL A 58 4.86 8.69 9.10
CA VAL A 58 4.30 8.72 7.74
C VAL A 58 3.82 7.33 7.35
N ILE A 59 2.87 7.28 6.42
CA ILE A 59 2.44 6.05 5.76
C ILE A 59 3.26 5.90 4.48
N LEU A 60 3.93 4.76 4.33
CA LEU A 60 4.72 4.43 3.15
C LEU A 60 4.12 3.24 2.43
N LEU A 61 3.81 3.41 1.14
CA LEU A 61 3.60 2.29 0.23
C LEU A 61 4.96 1.68 -0.10
N GLN A 62 5.14 0.40 0.21
CA GLN A 62 6.35 -0.35 -0.04
C GLN A 62 6.07 -1.49 -1.00
N GLU A 63 7.02 -1.77 -1.89
CA GLU A 63 7.15 -3.13 -2.43
C GLU A 63 7.46 -4.07 -1.27
N ASN A 64 6.82 -5.23 -1.27
CA ASN A 64 6.95 -6.23 -0.23
C ASN A 64 7.87 -7.38 -0.69
N PRO A 65 9.19 -7.31 -0.43
CA PRO A 65 10.09 -8.43 -0.70
C PRO A 65 9.95 -9.56 0.32
N SER A 66 9.20 -9.34 1.41
CA SER A 66 9.23 -10.20 2.60
C SER A 66 7.89 -10.91 2.81
N ARG A 67 7.94 -12.23 2.89
CA ARG A 67 6.78 -13.05 3.30
C ARG A 67 6.61 -13.07 4.83
N ARG A 68 7.02 -12.03 5.57
CA ARG A 68 7.11 -12.04 7.06
C ARG A 68 6.30 -10.98 7.79
N SER A 69 5.54 -10.12 7.10
CA SER A 69 4.75 -9.06 7.75
C SER A 69 3.33 -9.50 8.07
N HIS A 70 2.84 -9.07 9.23
CA HIS A 70 1.45 -9.22 9.63
C HIS A 70 0.73 -7.87 9.54
N CYS A 71 -0.48 -7.88 9.01
CA CYS A 71 -1.39 -6.76 9.01
C CYS A 71 -1.85 -6.49 10.44
N ARG A 72 -1.79 -5.21 10.83
CA ARG A 72 -2.20 -4.75 12.15
C ARG A 72 -3.69 -4.39 12.24
N PHE A 73 -4.37 -4.30 11.09
CA PHE A 73 -5.80 -4.00 11.04
C PHE A 73 -6.59 -5.04 11.82
N TRP A 74 -7.40 -4.58 12.77
CA TRP A 74 -8.10 -5.45 13.72
C TRP A 74 -9.02 -6.45 13.02
N ASP A 75 -9.73 -5.99 11.99
CA ASP A 75 -10.69 -6.81 11.24
C ASP A 75 -10.06 -7.48 9.99
N CYS A 76 -8.73 -7.53 9.91
CA CYS A 76 -8.04 -8.26 8.85
C CYS A 76 -8.27 -9.78 8.93
N VAL A 77 -8.56 -10.39 7.77
CA VAL A 77 -8.68 -11.84 7.61
C VAL A 77 -7.36 -12.40 7.05
N PRO A 78 -6.83 -13.54 7.51
CA PRO A 78 -7.34 -14.40 8.57
C PRO A 78 -7.06 -13.86 9.98
N ARG A 79 -8.09 -13.89 10.83
CA ARG A 79 -7.99 -13.57 12.27
C ARG A 79 -7.14 -14.57 13.06
N LYS A 80 -6.95 -15.78 12.52
CA LYS A 80 -6.10 -16.81 13.15
C LYS A 80 -4.64 -16.51 12.85
N LEU A 81 -3.93 -15.98 13.85
CA LEU A 81 -2.47 -16.00 13.91
C LEU A 81 -2.02 -17.46 14.10
N ASN A 82 -1.97 -18.24 13.01
CA ASN A 82 -1.23 -19.51 12.99
C ASN A 82 0.30 -19.29 13.08
N GLY A 83 0.74 -18.08 13.44
CA GLY A 83 2.12 -17.63 13.33
C GLY A 83 2.55 -17.32 11.89
N GLU A 84 1.72 -17.61 10.88
CA GLU A 84 2.07 -17.33 9.50
C GLU A 84 1.74 -15.87 9.11
N PRO A 85 2.65 -15.20 8.41
CA PRO A 85 2.46 -13.87 7.86
C PRO A 85 1.22 -13.81 6.95
N ASN A 86 0.32 -12.87 7.22
CA ASN A 86 -0.92 -12.70 6.45
C ASN A 86 -0.80 -11.69 5.30
N ILE A 87 0.24 -10.86 5.27
CA ILE A 87 0.53 -9.99 4.13
C ILE A 87 1.35 -10.77 3.09
N LYS A 88 0.63 -11.27 2.07
CA LYS A 88 1.20 -12.03 0.95
C LYS A 88 1.26 -11.22 -0.35
N SER A 89 0.63 -10.06 -0.38
CA SER A 89 0.63 -9.14 -1.52
C SER A 89 2.02 -8.59 -1.81
N ALA A 90 2.24 -8.23 -3.07
CA ALA A 90 3.49 -7.63 -3.56
C ALA A 90 3.71 -6.21 -3.03
N PHE A 91 2.68 -5.59 -2.45
CA PHE A 91 2.73 -4.26 -1.86
C PHE A 91 2.14 -4.28 -0.46
N ARG A 92 2.59 -3.36 0.39
CA ARG A 92 2.03 -3.16 1.72
C ARG A 92 2.19 -1.71 2.15
N PHE A 93 1.39 -1.29 3.12
CA PHE A 93 1.64 -0.06 3.84
C PHE A 93 2.48 -0.30 5.08
N ASN A 94 3.34 0.66 5.37
CA ASN A 94 4.11 0.75 6.60
C ASN A 94 3.87 2.13 7.24
N VAL A 95 3.27 2.16 8.43
CA VAL A 95 3.25 3.37 9.25
C VAL A 95 4.61 3.42 9.96
N LYS A 96 5.49 4.26 9.42
CA LYS A 96 6.91 4.33 9.79
C LYS A 96 7.15 5.56 10.64
N ASP A 97 7.86 5.36 11.75
CA ASP A 97 8.39 6.45 12.56
C ASP A 97 9.63 7.06 11.88
N LEU A 98 9.58 8.39 11.70
CA LEU A 98 10.67 9.20 11.15
C LEU A 98 11.60 9.72 12.24
N SER A 99 11.23 9.60 13.52
CA SER A 99 12.02 10.12 14.64
C SER A 99 13.37 9.42 14.84
N GLY A 100 13.62 8.31 14.12
CA GLY A 100 14.86 7.54 14.20
C GLY A 100 15.03 6.77 15.52
N ARG A 101 14.01 6.77 16.39
CA ARG A 101 14.01 6.00 17.62
C ARG A 101 13.73 4.54 17.28
N TYR A 102 14.78 3.73 17.28
CA TYR A 102 14.79 2.27 17.00
C TYR A 102 13.85 1.42 17.88
N TYR A 103 13.05 2.01 18.76
CA TYR A 103 12.28 1.29 19.77
C TYR A 103 10.87 0.90 19.32
N GLU A 104 10.28 1.61 18.34
CA GLU A 104 8.93 1.28 17.90
C GLU A 104 8.95 0.42 16.62
N PRO A 105 8.32 -0.78 16.66
CA PRO A 105 8.30 -1.66 15.50
C PRO A 105 7.40 -1.08 14.40
N ASN A 106 7.85 -1.22 13.15
CA ASN A 106 7.05 -0.91 11.96
C ASN A 106 5.66 -1.54 12.04
N LYS A 107 4.62 -0.75 11.74
CA LYS A 107 3.23 -1.22 11.68
C LYS A 107 2.85 -1.44 10.23
N TYR A 108 2.70 -2.70 9.84
CA TYR A 108 2.36 -3.08 8.48
C TYR A 108 0.86 -3.29 8.31
N TYR A 109 0.35 -2.94 7.13
CA TYR A 109 -1.05 -3.12 6.74
C TYR A 109 -1.12 -3.62 5.30
N HIS A 110 -2.12 -4.43 5.00
CA HIS A 110 -2.54 -4.65 3.62
C HIS A 110 -3.03 -3.35 3.00
N VAL A 111 -2.95 -3.24 1.67
CA VAL A 111 -3.42 -2.04 0.97
C VAL A 111 -4.94 -1.92 1.13
N SER A 112 -5.69 -3.01 0.91
CA SER A 112 -7.15 -2.99 1.03
C SER A 112 -7.61 -2.71 2.46
N CYS A 113 -6.85 -3.15 3.48
CA CYS A 113 -7.18 -2.84 4.87
C CYS A 113 -6.98 -1.35 5.17
N MET A 114 -5.93 -0.72 4.63
CA MET A 114 -5.74 0.72 4.81
C MET A 114 -6.81 1.53 4.08
N GLU A 115 -7.30 1.07 2.93
CA GLU A 115 -8.46 1.68 2.25
C GLU A 115 -9.76 1.55 3.04
N GLN A 116 -9.92 0.49 3.84
CA GLN A 116 -11.06 0.37 4.77
C GLN A 116 -10.93 1.34 5.95
N ILE A 117 -9.73 1.47 6.50
CA ILE A 117 -9.45 2.44 7.57
C ILE A 117 -9.62 3.86 7.04
N PHE A 118 -9.07 4.17 5.86
CA PHE A 118 -9.10 5.48 5.22
C PHE A 118 -9.73 5.38 3.82
N PRO A 119 -11.06 5.56 3.72
CA PRO A 119 -11.76 5.51 2.44
C PRO A 119 -11.26 6.53 1.41
N ASP A 120 -10.72 7.66 1.88
CA ASP A 120 -10.11 8.69 1.04
C ASP A 120 -8.60 8.79 1.30
N LEU A 121 -7.84 7.85 0.74
CA LEU A 121 -6.38 7.89 0.77
C LEU A 121 -5.81 9.14 0.06
N SER A 122 -6.55 9.72 -0.89
CA SER A 122 -6.16 10.94 -1.61
C SER A 122 -5.87 12.07 -0.64
N SER A 123 -6.73 12.28 0.36
CA SER A 123 -6.55 13.29 1.41
C SER A 123 -5.22 13.12 2.17
N LEU A 124 -4.76 11.89 2.37
CA LEU A 124 -3.49 11.61 3.03
C LEU A 124 -2.29 11.96 2.14
N VAL A 125 -2.43 11.78 0.83
CA VAL A 125 -1.43 12.24 -0.16
C VAL A 125 -1.39 13.77 -0.19
N GLU A 126 -2.55 14.44 -0.17
CA GLU A 126 -2.64 15.91 -0.14
C GLU A 126 -2.02 16.52 1.11
N ARG A 127 -2.17 15.83 2.24
CA ARG A 127 -1.56 16.21 3.53
C ARG A 127 -0.08 15.86 3.63
N GLU A 128 0.50 15.27 2.59
CA GLU A 128 1.90 14.83 2.55
C GLU A 128 2.26 13.88 3.71
N VAL A 129 1.32 13.03 4.13
CA VAL A 129 1.54 11.99 5.15
C VAL A 129 1.52 10.58 4.58
N LEU A 130 1.18 10.44 3.30
CA LEU A 130 1.19 9.19 2.54
C LEU A 130 2.11 9.31 1.33
N HIS A 131 3.15 8.46 1.27
CA HIS A 131 4.15 8.46 0.20
C HIS A 131 4.40 7.06 -0.36
N MET A 132 5.07 7.01 -1.51
CA MET A 132 5.71 5.80 -2.02
C MET A 132 7.14 5.72 -1.51
N GLU A 133 7.57 4.58 -1.00
CA GLU A 133 8.98 4.32 -0.70
C GLU A 133 9.64 3.67 -1.93
N GLY A 134 10.09 4.52 -2.86
CA GLY A 134 10.97 4.12 -3.95
C GLY A 134 12.41 4.09 -3.46
N GLY A 135 13.01 2.90 -3.42
CA GLY A 135 14.40 2.73 -3.00
C GLY A 135 15.41 2.95 -4.13
N VAL A 136 16.61 3.38 -3.78
CA VAL A 136 17.78 3.09 -4.60
C VAL A 136 18.33 1.77 -4.11
N THR A 137 18.17 0.70 -4.88
CA THR A 137 18.79 -0.59 -4.57
C THR A 137 20.21 -0.58 -5.11
N GLN A 138 21.20 -0.61 -4.21
CA GLN A 138 22.59 -0.80 -4.61
C GLN A 138 22.78 -2.25 -5.08
N LEU A 139 22.90 -2.46 -6.39
CA LEU A 139 23.21 -3.78 -6.96
C LEU A 139 24.69 -4.11 -6.75
N THR A 140 25.57 -3.11 -6.86
CA THR A 140 27.01 -3.18 -6.61
C THR A 140 27.55 -1.82 -6.16
N SER A 141 28.81 -1.74 -5.71
CA SER A 141 29.45 -0.48 -5.29
C SER A 141 29.42 0.65 -6.34
N ALA A 142 29.20 0.31 -7.63
CA ALA A 142 29.12 1.26 -8.74
C ALA A 142 27.77 1.25 -9.49
N CYS A 143 26.80 0.42 -9.08
CA CYS A 143 25.51 0.31 -9.76
C CYS A 143 24.36 0.52 -8.78
N TRP A 144 23.65 1.62 -9.00
CA TRP A 144 22.46 2.02 -8.26
C TRP A 144 21.25 1.78 -9.17
N GLN A 145 20.32 0.93 -8.76
CA GLN A 145 19.02 0.80 -9.42
C GLN A 145 18.01 1.64 -8.65
N ILE A 146 17.50 2.71 -9.26
CA ILE A 146 16.32 3.38 -8.74
C ILE A 146 15.15 2.42 -8.98
N SER A 147 14.58 1.86 -7.91
CA SER A 147 13.32 1.11 -8.02
C SER A 147 12.21 2.14 -8.21
N GLN A 148 11.96 2.48 -9.46
CA GLN A 148 10.78 3.27 -9.84
C GLN A 148 9.56 2.36 -9.78
N PHE A 149 8.47 2.87 -9.21
CA PHE A 149 7.20 2.17 -9.28
C PHE A 149 6.69 2.19 -10.72
N HIS A 150 5.73 1.34 -11.03
CA HIS A 150 5.05 1.45 -12.32
C HIS A 150 4.42 2.84 -12.46
N ASN A 151 4.59 3.50 -13.62
CA ASN A 151 4.10 4.87 -13.87
C ASN A 151 2.62 5.09 -13.48
N ALA A 152 1.77 4.05 -13.62
CA ALA A 152 0.37 4.13 -13.18
C ALA A 152 0.20 4.38 -11.67
N ILE A 153 1.09 3.80 -10.86
CA ILE A 153 1.14 3.99 -9.41
C ILE A 153 1.69 5.39 -9.12
N GLU A 154 2.76 5.78 -9.80
CA GLU A 154 3.35 7.12 -9.62
C GLU A 154 2.35 8.23 -9.95
N ASP A 155 1.63 8.09 -11.06
CA ASP A 155 0.59 9.02 -11.47
C ASP A 155 -0.60 8.99 -10.48
N TRP A 156 -0.92 7.85 -9.85
CA TRP A 156 -1.94 7.79 -8.79
C TRP A 156 -1.60 8.71 -7.61
N PHE A 157 -0.35 8.71 -7.15
CA PHE A 157 0.10 9.64 -6.11
C PHE A 157 0.17 11.08 -6.63
N ARG A 158 0.72 11.28 -7.83
CA ARG A 158 0.87 12.61 -8.44
C ARG A 158 -0.47 13.32 -8.64
N PHE A 159 -1.49 12.59 -9.06
CA PHE A 159 -2.85 13.11 -9.30
C PHE A 159 -3.81 12.80 -8.15
N LYS A 160 -3.26 12.46 -6.97
CA LYS A 160 -3.99 12.35 -5.69
C LYS A 160 -5.21 11.45 -5.81
N GLY A 161 -5.00 10.16 -6.04
CA GLY A 161 -6.09 9.18 -6.15
C GLY A 161 -6.55 8.90 -7.58
N ARG A 162 -5.93 9.51 -8.58
CA ARG A 162 -6.33 9.37 -9.99
C ARG A 162 -5.20 8.83 -10.85
N THR A 163 -5.51 7.92 -11.77
CA THR A 163 -4.53 7.46 -12.75
C THR A 163 -5.21 7.07 -14.06
N PHE A 164 -4.40 6.74 -15.07
CA PHE A 164 -4.84 6.18 -16.32
C PHE A 164 -4.90 4.66 -16.24
N GLU A 165 -5.70 4.04 -17.09
CA GLU A 165 -5.75 2.57 -17.20
C GLU A 165 -4.35 2.01 -17.47
N VAL A 166 -3.95 0.95 -16.75
CA VAL A 166 -2.60 0.37 -16.83
C VAL A 166 -2.25 -0.03 -18.27
N ASP A 167 -3.23 -0.54 -19.02
CA ASP A 167 -3.09 -0.92 -20.43
C ASP A 167 -2.66 0.23 -21.34
N ILE A 168 -3.00 1.49 -21.01
CA ILE A 168 -2.58 2.66 -21.79
C ILE A 168 -1.06 2.84 -21.72
N TYR A 169 -0.49 2.76 -20.51
CA TYR A 169 0.96 2.82 -20.32
C TYR A 169 1.66 1.68 -21.07
N ASP A 170 1.07 0.50 -21.03
CA ASP A 170 1.60 -0.70 -21.67
C ASP A 170 1.60 -0.58 -23.20
N ARG A 171 0.52 -0.04 -23.79
CA ARG A 171 0.43 0.28 -25.22
C ARG A 171 1.43 1.36 -25.62
N PHE A 172 1.52 2.45 -24.85
CA PHE A 172 2.45 3.54 -25.12
C PHE A 172 3.91 3.05 -25.07
N ARG A 173 4.29 2.31 -24.03
CA ARG A 173 5.64 1.74 -23.89
C ARG A 173 6.00 0.82 -25.05
N ARG A 174 5.06 -0.01 -25.51
CA ARG A 174 5.30 -0.90 -26.66
C ARG A 174 5.43 -0.13 -27.98
N ALA A 175 4.62 0.92 -28.17
CA ALA A 175 4.72 1.77 -29.35
C ALA A 175 6.05 2.51 -29.38
N HIS A 176 6.43 3.14 -28.27
CA HIS A 176 7.70 3.85 -28.12
C HIS A 176 8.90 2.92 -28.30
N ALA A 177 8.91 1.75 -27.65
CA ALA A 177 9.98 0.76 -27.84
C ALA A 177 10.08 0.21 -29.27
N LYS A 178 8.96 0.14 -30.00
CA LYS A 178 8.96 -0.27 -31.42
C LYS A 178 9.53 0.84 -32.30
N TRP A 179 9.16 2.09 -32.02
CA TRP A 179 9.70 3.26 -32.68
C TRP A 179 11.20 3.38 -32.43
N ASP A 180 11.65 3.32 -31.17
CA ASP A 180 13.05 3.41 -30.75
C ASP A 180 13.94 2.36 -31.45
N ARG A 181 13.45 1.11 -31.56
CA ARG A 181 14.17 0.06 -32.32
C ARG A 181 14.29 0.39 -33.80
N LYS A 182 13.24 0.93 -34.42
CA LYS A 182 13.27 1.31 -35.84
C LYS A 182 14.18 2.49 -36.06
N ASP A 183 14.05 3.53 -35.23
CA ASP A 183 14.91 4.71 -35.25
C ASP A 183 16.39 4.30 -35.12
N SER A 184 16.71 3.50 -34.10
CA SER A 184 18.05 2.96 -33.90
C SER A 184 18.54 2.13 -35.09
N THR A 185 17.68 1.32 -35.72
CA THR A 185 18.08 0.50 -36.88
C THR A 185 18.41 1.38 -38.08
N VAL A 186 17.59 2.41 -38.34
CA VAL A 186 17.84 3.37 -39.41
C VAL A 186 19.12 4.16 -39.14
N GLU A 187 19.35 4.60 -37.89
CA GLU A 187 20.59 5.27 -37.49
C GLU A 187 21.83 4.41 -37.75
N ILE A 188 21.80 3.14 -37.31
CA ILE A 188 22.92 2.21 -37.51
C ILE A 188 23.16 1.99 -39.01
N ASN A 189 22.10 1.80 -39.79
CA ASN A 189 22.24 1.62 -41.24
C ASN A 189 22.81 2.87 -41.93
N HIS A 190 22.42 4.07 -41.50
CA HIS A 190 22.98 5.33 -42.00
C HIS A 190 24.48 5.41 -41.74
N GLN A 191 24.92 5.06 -40.52
CA GLN A 191 26.34 5.08 -40.13
C GLN A 191 27.18 3.99 -40.82
N LEU A 192 26.57 2.85 -41.14
CA LEU A 192 27.25 1.72 -41.79
C LEU A 192 27.27 1.83 -43.31
N GLY A 193 26.31 2.52 -43.91
CA GLY A 193 26.38 2.87 -45.33
C GLY A 193 27.33 4.03 -45.52
N ASP A 194 28.06 4.05 -46.65
CA ASP A 194 28.92 5.17 -47.04
C ASP A 194 28.09 6.40 -47.46
N HIS A 195 27.16 6.82 -46.60
CA HIS A 195 26.28 7.95 -46.77
C HIS A 195 26.98 9.19 -46.20
N GLU A 196 27.31 10.16 -47.06
CA GLU A 196 27.77 11.48 -46.60
C GLU A 196 26.58 12.30 -46.07
N GLY A 197 26.79 12.98 -44.94
CA GLY A 197 25.84 13.98 -44.43
C GLY A 197 24.96 13.53 -43.26
N SER A 198 24.00 14.39 -42.93
CA SER A 198 23.06 14.18 -41.83
C SER A 198 22.04 13.10 -42.19
N ARG A 199 21.54 12.36 -41.20
CA ARG A 199 20.47 11.37 -41.38
C ARG A 199 19.17 11.98 -41.87
N GLN A 200 18.86 13.23 -41.48
CA GLN A 200 17.61 13.90 -41.81
C GLN A 200 17.49 14.24 -43.30
N ASP A 201 18.62 14.38 -43.99
CA ASP A 201 18.67 14.77 -45.41
C ASP A 201 19.12 13.61 -46.31
N CYS A 202 19.22 12.39 -45.78
CA CYS A 202 19.74 11.25 -46.52
C CYS A 202 18.64 10.58 -47.37
N GLU A 203 18.63 10.86 -48.68
CA GLU A 203 17.69 10.26 -49.65
C GLU A 203 17.77 8.73 -49.75
N LYS A 204 18.84 8.12 -49.23
CA LYS A 204 19.08 6.66 -49.26
C LYS A 204 18.63 5.95 -47.99
N CYS A 205 18.32 6.68 -46.93
CA CYS A 205 17.83 6.10 -45.69
C CYS A 205 16.30 5.96 -45.72
N GLU A 206 15.77 4.92 -45.07
CA GLU A 206 14.33 4.81 -44.85
C GLU A 206 13.85 5.92 -43.90
N GLU A 207 12.69 6.50 -44.20
CA GLU A 207 12.05 7.46 -43.31
C GLU A 207 11.66 6.80 -41.99
N VAL A 208 11.98 7.49 -40.89
CA VAL A 208 11.57 7.07 -39.55
C VAL A 208 10.14 7.52 -39.34
N PRO A 209 9.25 6.64 -38.86
CA PRO A 209 7.93 7.08 -38.40
C PRO A 209 8.06 8.15 -37.31
N ASP A 210 7.08 9.04 -37.21
CA ASP A 210 7.03 10.02 -36.13
C ASP A 210 7.07 9.34 -34.75
N GLU A 211 7.72 10.01 -33.78
CA GLU A 211 7.77 9.54 -32.40
C GLU A 211 6.36 9.45 -31.81
N PRO A 212 5.97 8.31 -31.20
CA PRO A 212 4.69 8.19 -30.53
C PRO A 212 4.53 9.25 -29.44
N LEU A 213 3.55 10.14 -29.59
CA LEU A 213 3.34 11.23 -28.64
C LEU A 213 2.42 10.76 -27.50
N ARG A 214 2.73 11.17 -26.26
CA ARG A 214 1.94 10.79 -25.08
C ARG A 214 0.46 11.17 -25.22
N LYS A 215 0.16 12.33 -25.80
CA LYS A 215 -1.22 12.81 -26.02
C LYS A 215 -2.08 11.91 -26.92
N ASP A 216 -1.46 11.06 -27.75
CA ASP A 216 -2.19 10.18 -28.68
C ASP A 216 -2.67 8.90 -27.98
N TYR A 217 -2.14 8.61 -26.79
CA TYR A 217 -2.43 7.40 -26.02
C TYR A 217 -3.21 7.71 -24.74
N PHE A 218 -2.88 8.82 -24.10
CA PHE A 218 -3.43 9.19 -22.81
C PHE A 218 -4.59 10.17 -23.00
N PRO A 219 -5.76 9.94 -22.38
CA PRO A 219 -6.82 10.92 -22.35
C PRO A 219 -6.37 12.18 -21.60
N GLU A 220 -7.10 13.28 -21.78
CA GLU A 220 -6.77 14.57 -21.15
C GLU A 220 -6.74 14.49 -19.62
N GLU A 221 -7.67 13.74 -19.03
CA GLU A 221 -7.80 13.62 -17.58
C GLU A 221 -7.72 12.16 -17.09
N PRO A 222 -6.99 11.90 -15.99
CA PRO A 222 -6.96 10.60 -15.33
C PRO A 222 -8.25 10.34 -14.56
N ARG A 223 -8.56 9.06 -14.31
CA ARG A 223 -9.76 8.64 -13.59
C ARG A 223 -9.45 8.32 -12.14
N SER A 224 -10.41 8.58 -11.25
CA SER A 224 -10.34 8.12 -9.86
C SER A 224 -10.38 6.59 -9.80
N SER A 225 -9.52 6.02 -8.98
CA SER A 225 -9.40 4.57 -8.81
C SER A 225 -8.93 4.23 -7.41
N LEU A 226 -9.32 3.07 -6.88
CA LEU A 226 -8.71 2.55 -5.66
C LEU A 226 -7.25 2.21 -5.93
N LEU A 227 -6.39 2.41 -4.93
CA LEU A 227 -4.98 2.08 -5.08
C LEU A 227 -4.80 0.57 -5.21
N SER A 228 -5.58 -0.22 -4.44
CA SER A 228 -5.56 -1.68 -4.54
C SER A 228 -5.86 -2.20 -5.94
N GLU A 229 -6.79 -1.57 -6.67
CA GLU A 229 -7.14 -1.90 -8.06
C GLU A 229 -5.99 -1.58 -9.03
N VAL A 230 -5.35 -0.42 -8.87
CA VAL A 230 -4.20 -0.04 -9.70
C VAL A 230 -3.04 -1.01 -9.49
N LEU A 231 -2.73 -1.31 -8.23
CA LEU A 231 -1.66 -2.24 -7.87
C LEU A 231 -1.96 -3.67 -8.36
N ALA A 232 -3.20 -4.14 -8.23
CA ALA A 232 -3.64 -5.43 -8.74
C ALA A 232 -3.47 -5.50 -10.27
N SER A 233 -3.87 -4.45 -10.98
CA SER A 233 -3.74 -4.33 -12.44
C SER A 233 -2.28 -4.35 -12.90
N VAL A 234 -1.39 -3.64 -12.18
CA VAL A 234 0.05 -3.62 -12.48
C VAL A 234 0.69 -4.99 -12.30
N VAL A 235 0.27 -5.74 -11.28
CA VAL A 235 0.80 -7.10 -11.02
C VAL A 235 0.11 -8.15 -11.90
N GLY A 236 -1.04 -7.82 -12.49
CA GLY A 236 -1.84 -8.74 -13.31
C GLY A 236 -2.63 -9.75 -12.49
N VAL A 237 -3.11 -9.36 -11.31
CA VAL A 237 -3.97 -10.18 -10.43
C VAL A 237 -5.36 -9.55 -10.30
N GLY A 238 -6.38 -10.35 -10.03
CA GLY A 238 -7.75 -9.84 -9.83
C GLY A 238 -7.94 -9.11 -8.49
N HIS A 239 -7.29 -9.62 -7.43
CA HIS A 239 -7.32 -9.03 -6.09
C HIS A 239 -5.92 -9.00 -5.50
N LEU A 240 -5.50 -7.83 -5.00
CA LEU A 240 -4.14 -7.62 -4.54
C LEU A 240 -3.80 -8.46 -3.29
N ASP A 241 -4.68 -8.42 -2.28
CA ASP A 241 -4.42 -8.99 -0.96
C ASP A 241 -4.85 -10.47 -0.83
N GLY A 242 -5.30 -11.08 -1.94
CA GLY A 242 -5.44 -12.54 -2.06
C GLY A 242 -6.34 -13.20 -1.00
N LEU A 243 -7.44 -12.55 -0.63
CA LEU A 243 -8.48 -13.13 0.25
C LEU A 243 -9.45 -14.05 -0.50
N ASP A 244 -8.99 -14.70 -1.57
CA ASP A 244 -9.76 -15.78 -2.18
C ASP A 244 -9.49 -17.05 -1.38
N GLY A 245 -10.45 -17.40 -0.51
CA GLY A 245 -10.55 -18.74 0.03
C GLY A 245 -10.51 -19.74 -1.12
N ASP A 246 -9.51 -20.62 -1.10
CA ASP A 246 -9.33 -21.77 -1.99
C ASP A 246 -10.02 -21.69 -3.36
N SER A 247 -9.31 -21.19 -4.37
CA SER A 247 -9.51 -21.73 -5.71
C SER A 247 -8.19 -21.81 -6.47
N ASN A 248 -7.74 -23.05 -6.59
CA ASN A 248 -6.76 -23.51 -7.57
C ASN A 248 -7.09 -23.00 -8.98
N ALA A 249 -6.60 -21.82 -9.36
CA ALA A 249 -6.58 -21.36 -10.75
C ALA A 249 -5.19 -21.59 -11.36
N ARG A 250 -5.12 -22.73 -12.04
CA ARG A 250 -4.01 -23.28 -12.80
C ARG A 250 -3.25 -22.26 -13.66
N ARG A 251 -1.94 -22.15 -13.41
CA ARG A 251 -0.85 -22.46 -14.36
C ARG A 251 -1.15 -22.20 -15.86
N CYS A 252 -1.05 -20.95 -16.31
CA CYS A 252 -0.83 -20.67 -17.73
C CYS A 252 0.64 -20.93 -18.11
N LYS A 253 0.99 -22.22 -18.27
CA LYS A 253 2.15 -22.60 -19.09
C LYS A 253 1.80 -22.28 -20.53
N LYS A 254 2.44 -21.26 -21.12
CA LYS A 254 2.48 -21.10 -22.57
C LYS A 254 3.16 -22.35 -23.16
N ILE A 255 2.35 -23.21 -23.79
CA ILE A 255 2.81 -24.26 -24.68
C ILE A 255 3.33 -23.57 -25.93
N ARG A 256 4.64 -23.65 -26.19
CA ARG A 256 5.18 -23.40 -27.52
C ARG A 256 4.67 -24.53 -28.43
N ARG A 257 3.92 -24.18 -29.47
CA ARG A 257 3.69 -25.08 -30.60
C ARG A 257 4.93 -25.04 -31.49
N SER A 258 5.33 -26.25 -31.86
CA SER A 258 6.31 -26.70 -32.84
C SER A 258 6.38 -25.85 -34.11
#